data_AF-A0A497HXT9-F1
#
_entry.id   AF-A0A497HXT9-F1
#
_cell.length_a   1.000
_cell.length_b   1.000
_cell.length_c   1.000
_cell.angle_alpha   90.00
_cell.angle_beta   90.00
_cell.angle_gamma   90.00
#
_symmetry.space_group_name_H-M   'P 1'
#
loop_
_entity.id
_entity.type
_entity.pdbx_description
1 polymer ?
#
loop_
_entity_poly.entity_id
_entity_poly.type
_entity_poly.pdbx_seq_one_letter_code
_entity_poly.pdbx_strand_id
1 'polypeptide(L)'
;MIGAWEVILYTFIGVSLGTVTGLIPGIHVNTMIPFFYILNPSFETCIVIVALMVTHTFLDFIPSTLLGIPDETTALTVLPTHRMLFEGRGL
;
A
#
# COMPACT_ATOMS: atom_id res chain seq x y z
N MET A 1 -21.84 -10.46 15.35
CA MET A 1 -21.11 -9.36 16.01
C MET A 1 -19.65 -9.72 15.90
N ILE A 2 -18.83 -8.90 15.22
CA ILE A 2 -17.45 -9.27 14.90
C ILE A 2 -16.62 -9.19 16.18
N GLY A 3 -15.84 -10.25 16.45
CA GLY A 3 -14.97 -10.32 17.60
C GLY A 3 -13.71 -9.47 17.43
N ALA A 4 -13.14 -8.98 18.52
CA ALA A 4 -11.88 -8.23 18.48
C ALA A 4 -10.74 -9.04 17.83
N TRP A 5 -10.74 -10.37 18.01
CA TRP A 5 -9.76 -11.26 17.40
C TRP A 5 -9.87 -11.33 15.88
N GLU A 6 -11.09 -11.32 15.34
CA GLU A 6 -11.34 -11.34 13.90
C GLU A 6 -10.81 -10.05 13.27
N VAL A 7 -11.07 -8.89 13.90
CA VAL A 7 -10.54 -7.60 13.42
C VAL A 7 -9.01 -7.63 13.33
N ILE A 8 -8.33 -8.13 14.36
CA ILE A 8 -6.87 -8.26 14.36
C ILE A 8 -6.41 -9.18 13.23
N LEU A 9 -7.05 -10.34 13.07
CA LEU A 9 -6.70 -11.31 12.03
C LEU A 9 -6.84 -10.73 10.62
N TYR A 10 -7.99 -10.11 10.31
CA TYR A 10 -8.21 -9.47 9.01
C TYR A 10 -7.27 -8.28 8.78
N THR A 11 -6.91 -7.54 9.83
CA THR A 11 -5.90 -6.47 9.74
C THR A 11 -4.54 -7.04 9.33
N PHE A 12 -4.08 -8.14 9.96
CA PHE A 12 -2.82 -8.79 9.59
C PHE A 12 -2.82 -9.30 8.15
N ILE A 13 -3.95 -9.84 7.67
CA ILE A 13 -4.11 -10.24 6.27
C ILE A 13 -3.95 -9.03 5.35
N GLY A 14 -4.65 -7.92 5.66
CA GLY A 14 -4.54 -6.68 4.90
C GLY A 14 -3.12 -6.12 4.87
N VAL A 15 -2.42 -6.07 6.01
CA VAL A 15 -1.01 -5.64 6.10
C VAL A 15 -0.10 -6.52 5.23
N SER A 16 -0.29 -7.83 5.29
CA SER A 16 0.53 -8.77 4.50
C SER A 16 0.33 -8.55 3.00
N LEU A 17 -0.92 -8.43 2.54
CA LEU A 17 -1.25 -8.13 1.15
C LEU A 17 -0.76 -6.73 0.73
N GLY A 18 -0.92 -5.73 1.59
CA GLY A 18 -0.42 -4.38 1.37
C GLY A 18 1.09 -4.33 1.24
N THR A 19 1.81 -5.19 1.98
CA THR A 19 3.27 -5.32 1.90
C THR A 19 3.70 -5.91 0.57
N VAL A 20 3.08 -7.00 0.15
CA VAL A 20 3.37 -7.61 -1.16
C VAL A 20 3.07 -6.63 -2.28
N THR A 21 1.89 -6.00 -2.28
CA THR A 21 1.47 -5.12 -3.36
C THR A 21 2.22 -3.80 -3.39
N GLY A 22 2.52 -3.19 -2.23
CA GLY A 22 3.25 -1.92 -2.16
C GLY A 22 4.74 -2.02 -2.48
N LEU A 23 5.32 -3.22 -2.43
CA LEU A 23 6.72 -3.42 -2.85
C LEU A 23 6.85 -3.79 -4.33
N ILE A 24 5.74 -4.13 -5.01
CA ILE A 24 5.74 -4.41 -6.45
C ILE A 24 5.52 -3.11 -7.20
N PRO A 25 6.50 -2.62 -7.98
CA PRO A 25 6.35 -1.37 -8.71
C PRO A 25 5.23 -1.46 -9.74
N GLY A 26 4.45 -0.38 -9.89
CA GLY A 26 3.41 -0.23 -10.91
C GLY A 26 2.05 -0.83 -10.55
N ILE A 27 1.86 -1.35 -9.33
CA ILE A 27 0.53 -1.68 -8.81
C ILE A 27 0.02 -0.47 -8.04
N HIS A 28 -1.12 0.11 -8.44
CA HIS A 28 -1.78 1.12 -7.63
C HIS A 28 -2.84 0.50 -6.72
N VAL A 29 -2.95 1.02 -5.52
CA VAL A 29 -3.99 0.65 -4.56
C VAL A 29 -5.41 0.75 -5.15
N ASN A 30 -5.68 1.77 -5.99
CA ASN A 30 -6.99 2.02 -6.57
C ASN A 30 -7.45 0.95 -7.56
N THR A 31 -6.53 0.24 -8.22
CA THR A 31 -6.89 -0.87 -9.12
C THR A 31 -7.20 -2.14 -8.34
N MET A 32 -6.69 -2.28 -7.11
CA MET A 32 -6.86 -3.47 -6.28
C MET A 32 -8.16 -3.50 -5.48
N ILE A 33 -8.60 -2.35 -4.97
CA ILE A 33 -9.80 -2.25 -4.10
C ILE A 33 -11.05 -2.88 -4.74
N PRO A 34 -11.38 -2.62 -6.03
CA PRO A 34 -12.56 -3.20 -6.65
C PRO A 34 -12.54 -4.72 -6.71
N PHE A 35 -11.36 -5.35 -6.91
CA PHE A 35 -11.25 -6.81 -6.93
C PHE A 35 -11.67 -7.43 -5.60
N PHE A 36 -11.16 -6.91 -4.49
CA PHE A 36 -11.52 -7.43 -3.16
C PHE A 36 -12.99 -7.21 -2.83
N TYR A 37 -13.51 -6.01 -3.10
CA TYR A 37 -14.88 -5.66 -2.75
C TYR A 37 -15.93 -6.37 -3.60
N ILE A 38 -15.72 -6.50 -4.92
CA ILE A 38 -16.67 -7.18 -5.82
C ILE A 38 -16.74 -8.68 -5.52
N LEU A 39 -15.61 -9.31 -5.17
CA LEU A 39 -15.56 -10.74 -4.85
C LEU A 39 -16.29 -11.07 -3.56
N ASN A 40 -16.19 -10.20 -2.54
CA ASN A 40 -16.86 -10.43 -1.26
C ASN A 40 -17.18 -9.09 -0.55
N PRO A 41 -18.37 -8.50 -0.76
CA PRO A 41 -18.77 -7.26 -0.13
C PRO A 41 -19.20 -7.50 1.32
N SER A 42 -18.23 -7.68 2.22
CA SER A 42 -18.43 -7.92 3.66
C SER A 42 -17.68 -6.89 4.50
N PHE A 43 -18.02 -6.79 5.79
CA PHE A 43 -17.34 -5.86 6.70
C PHE A 43 -15.89 -6.29 6.93
N GLU A 44 -15.64 -7.60 6.97
CA GLU A 44 -14.33 -8.21 7.07
C GLU A 44 -13.44 -7.79 5.90
N THR A 45 -13.99 -7.79 4.68
CA THR A 45 -13.30 -7.28 3.49
C THR A 45 -12.97 -5.79 3.63
N CYS A 46 -13.84 -4.98 4.22
CA CYS A 46 -13.52 -3.57 4.49
C CYS A 46 -12.31 -3.40 5.43
N ILE A 47 -12.19 -4.24 6.47
CA ILE A 47 -11.02 -4.23 7.38
C ILE A 47 -9.74 -4.55 6.59
N VAL A 48 -9.78 -5.60 5.76
CA VAL A 48 -8.65 -5.99 4.91
C VAL A 48 -8.26 -4.86 3.97
N ILE A 49 -9.25 -4.25 3.29
CA ILE A 49 -9.02 -3.15 2.34
C ILE A 49 -8.35 -1.98 3.04
N VAL A 50 -8.85 -1.52 4.18
CA VAL A 50 -8.27 -0.38 4.89
C VAL A 50 -6.82 -0.66 5.31
N ALA A 51 -6.56 -1.82 5.91
CA ALA A 51 -5.22 -2.21 6.33
C ALA A 51 -4.25 -2.35 5.14
N LEU A 52 -4.72 -2.94 4.03
CA LEU A 52 -3.99 -3.06 2.77
C LEU A 52 -3.66 -1.68 2.21
N MET A 53 -4.65 -0.78 2.09
CA MET A 53 -4.48 0.54 1.51
C MET A 53 -3.41 1.35 2.24
N VAL A 54 -3.50 1.39 3.58
CA VAL A 54 -2.53 2.10 4.41
C VAL A 54 -1.14 1.52 4.18
N THR A 55 -0.98 0.20 4.34
CA THR A 55 0.32 -0.46 4.24
C THR A 55 0.95 -0.30 2.85
N HIS A 56 0.15 -0.50 1.79
CA HIS A 56 0.57 -0.32 0.40
C HIS A 56 1.06 1.10 0.14
N THR A 57 0.27 2.11 0.53
CA THR A 57 0.59 3.52 0.26
C THR A 57 1.91 3.94 0.89
N PHE A 58 2.22 3.45 2.10
CA PHE A 58 3.50 3.74 2.74
C PHE A 58 4.66 3.00 2.08
N LEU A 59 4.48 1.74 1.72
CA LEU A 59 5.56 0.92 1.17
C LEU A 59 5.87 1.22 -0.29
N ASP A 60 4.91 1.70 -1.07
CA ASP A 60 5.11 2.10 -2.48
C ASP A 60 6.12 3.24 -2.63
N PHE A 61 6.34 4.06 -1.60
CA PHE A 61 7.43 5.04 -1.59
C PHE A 61 8.81 4.40 -1.78
N ILE A 62 9.02 3.16 -1.35
CA ILE A 62 10.31 2.48 -1.45
C ILE A 62 10.67 2.21 -2.93
N PRO A 63 9.91 1.40 -3.70
CA PRO A 63 10.22 1.18 -5.11
C PRO A 63 10.12 2.47 -5.92
N SER A 64 9.15 3.35 -5.64
CA SER A 64 8.97 4.61 -6.37
C SER A 64 10.17 5.56 -6.18
N THR A 65 10.73 5.65 -4.97
CA THR A 65 11.96 6.42 -4.70
C THR A 65 13.19 5.77 -5.29
N LEU A 66 13.30 4.45 -5.27
CA LEU A 66 14.44 3.74 -5.86
C LEU A 66 14.48 3.87 -7.39
N LEU A 67 13.32 3.75 -8.04
CA LEU A 67 13.20 3.81 -9.50
C LEU A 67 13.02 5.23 -10.04
N GLY A 68 12.64 6.19 -9.19
CA GLY A 68 12.35 7.56 -9.61
C GLY A 68 11.05 7.68 -10.44
N ILE A 69 10.10 6.76 -10.24
CA ILE A 69 8.85 6.68 -10.99
C ILE A 69 7.69 6.91 -10.00
N PRO A 70 7.28 8.16 -9.77
CA PRO A 70 6.20 8.47 -8.85
C PRO A 70 4.82 8.50 -9.50
N ASP A 71 3.81 8.49 -8.64
CA ASP A 71 2.43 8.84 -8.98
C ASP A 71 2.24 10.36 -8.97
N GLU A 72 1.17 10.83 -9.61
CA GLU A 72 0.83 12.27 -9.68
C GLU A 72 0.78 12.93 -8.30
N THR A 73 0.32 12.20 -7.28
CA THR A 73 0.17 12.69 -5.91
C THR A 73 1.46 12.61 -5.10
N THR A 74 2.40 11.73 -5.47
CA THR A 74 3.63 11.48 -4.71
C THR A 74 4.87 12.12 -5.36
N ALA A 75 4.76 12.62 -6.60
CA ALA A 75 5.86 13.19 -7.37
C ALA A 75 6.64 14.29 -6.64
N LEU A 76 5.94 15.18 -5.93
CA LEU A 76 6.57 16.27 -5.16
C LEU A 76 7.41 15.78 -3.97
N THR A 77 7.18 14.54 -3.51
CA THR A 77 7.94 13.92 -2.42
C THR A 77 8.98 12.96 -2.97
N VAL A 78 8.61 12.08 -3.90
CA VAL A 78 9.45 11.01 -4.43
C VAL A 78 10.61 11.52 -5.29
N LEU A 79 10.41 12.51 -6.18
CA LEU A 79 11.50 13.00 -7.05
C LEU A 79 12.64 13.66 -6.26
N PRO A 80 12.38 14.51 -5.25
CA PRO A 80 13.42 14.98 -4.34
C PRO A 80 14.12 13.83 -3.59
N THR A 81 13.36 12.88 -3.03
CA THR A 81 13.95 11.76 -2.28
C THR A 81 14.80 10.85 -3.18
N HIS A 82 14.41 10.66 -4.45
CA HIS A 82 15.21 9.95 -5.45
C HIS A 82 16.55 10.65 -5.72
N ARG A 83 16.58 11.99 -5.74
CA ARG A 83 17.85 12.74 -5.83
C ARG A 83 18.72 12.55 -4.58
N MET A 84 18.10 12.60 -3.40
CA MET A 84 18.79 12.34 -2.13
C MET A 84 19.35 10.91 -2.06
N LEU A 85 18.71 9.93 -2.70
CA LEU A 85 19.18 8.55 -2.79
C LEU A 85 20.59 8.47 -3.39
N PHE A 86 20.85 9.21 -4.47
CA PHE A 86 22.18 9.29 -5.08
C PHE A 86 23.23 9.98 -4.20
N GLU A 87 22.78 10.77 -3.22
CA GLU A 87 23.63 11.41 -2.22
C GLU A 87 23.84 10.52 -0.98
N GLY A 88 23.31 9.30 -0.96
CA GLY A 88 23.32 8.40 0.20
C GLY A 88 22.37 8.84 1.32
N ARG A 89 21.37 9.67 1.01
CA ARG A 89 20.40 10.27 1.95
C ARG A 89 18.94 9.97 1.59
N GLY A 90 18.69 9.14 0.59
CA GLY A 90 17.35 8.75 0.18
C GLY A 90 16.94 7.50 0.94
N LEU A 91 15.91 7.64 1.78
CA LEU A 91 15.45 6.72 2.83
C LEU A 91 16.20 6.89 4.16
#